data_AF-A0A4V6TJW6-F1
#
_entry.id   AF-A0A4V6TJW6-F1
#
_cell.length_a   1.000
_cell.length_b   1.000
_cell.length_c   1.000
_cell.angle_alpha   90.00
_cell.angle_beta   90.00
_cell.angle_gamma   90.00
#
_symmetry.space_group_name_H-M   'P 1'
#
loop_
_entity.id
_entity.type
_entity.pdbx_description
1 polymer ?
#
loop_
_entity_poly.entity_id
_entity_poly.type
_entity_poly.pdbx_seq_one_letter_code
_entity_poly.pdbx_strand_id
1 'polypeptide(L)'
;MLGPTHMDFIHIVSWMSLCNTDVVKRMAAWIMPLLGVAPYSPEGVEMARKQTGQVIQILEDHLQDRRYLVADCLTLADPFCAGLVSFGFANVFDKEWRAYFPYFTAWYEMVTSLEMYRAVMPNTVMAESALGPPKPSLRSDFIADD
;
A
#
# COMPACT_ATOMS: atom_id res chain seq x y z
N MET A 1 -11.78 18.83 -3.30
CA MET A 1 -11.58 17.37 -3.08
C MET A 1 -11.48 17.01 -1.60
N LEU A 2 -12.06 17.82 -0.69
CA LEU A 2 -12.04 17.62 0.77
C LEU A 2 -13.38 17.13 1.33
N GLY A 3 -14.26 16.64 0.45
CA GLY A 3 -15.63 16.26 0.79
C GLY A 3 -16.60 17.45 0.88
N PRO A 4 -17.91 17.23 0.68
CA PRO A 4 -18.94 18.28 0.81
C PRO A 4 -19.29 18.59 2.26
N THR A 5 -19.08 17.67 3.21
CA THR A 5 -19.42 17.85 4.62
C THR A 5 -18.20 17.83 5.55
N HIS A 6 -18.36 18.36 6.76
CA HIS A 6 -17.34 18.25 7.81
C HIS A 6 -17.04 16.80 8.19
N MET A 7 -18.03 15.91 8.10
CA MET A 7 -17.85 14.48 8.36
C MET A 7 -16.98 13.82 7.28
N ASP A 8 -17.17 14.20 6.02
CA ASP A 8 -16.33 13.69 4.92
C ASP A 8 -14.88 14.13 5.09
N PHE A 9 -14.64 15.38 5.51
CA PHE A 9 -13.30 15.85 5.82
C PHE A 9 -12.63 15.02 6.93
N ILE A 10 -13.36 14.72 8.01
CA ILE A 10 -12.86 13.87 9.09
C ILE A 10 -12.51 12.48 8.55
N HIS A 11 -13.38 11.85 7.77
CA HIS A 11 -13.11 10.53 7.19
C HIS A 11 -11.92 10.54 6.24
N ILE A 12 -11.73 11.61 5.44
CA ILE A 12 -10.56 11.76 4.57
C ILE A 12 -9.28 11.73 5.41
N VAL A 13 -9.23 12.53 6.46
CA VAL A 13 -8.06 12.59 7.36
C VAL A 13 -7.86 11.25 8.06
N SER A 14 -8.92 10.57 8.49
CA SER A 14 -8.84 9.25 9.11
C SER A 14 -8.22 8.20 8.19
N TRP A 15 -8.65 8.12 6.93
CA TRP A 15 -8.08 7.19 5.95
C TRP A 15 -6.62 7.48 5.63
N MET A 16 -6.29 8.76 5.43
CA MET A 16 -4.92 9.19 5.18
C MET A 16 -4.01 8.83 6.37
N SER A 17 -4.49 9.04 7.59
CA SER A 17 -3.77 8.69 8.82
C SER A 17 -3.56 7.19 8.92
N LEU A 18 -4.63 6.38 8.81
CA LEU A 18 -4.59 4.92 8.87
C LEU A 18 -3.60 4.34 7.85
N CYS A 19 -3.65 4.81 6.60
CA CYS A 19 -2.73 4.33 5.58
C CYS A 19 -1.28 4.72 5.90
N ASN A 20 -1.04 5.97 6.31
CA ASN A 20 0.31 6.44 6.62
C ASN A 20 0.92 5.80 7.87
N THR A 21 0.12 5.44 8.87
CA THR A 21 0.61 4.81 10.10
C THR A 21 0.62 3.31 10.00
N ASP A 22 -0.53 2.69 9.82
CA ASP A 22 -0.69 1.25 10.04
C ASP A 22 -0.32 0.46 8.79
N VAL A 23 -0.77 0.91 7.62
CA VAL A 23 -0.45 0.23 6.36
C VAL A 23 1.03 0.38 6.05
N VAL A 24 1.54 1.61 5.99
CA VAL A 24 2.95 1.87 5.60
C VAL A 24 3.94 1.22 6.55
N LYS A 25 3.74 1.28 7.88
CA LYS A 25 4.70 0.68 8.82
C LYS A 25 4.76 -0.85 8.71
N ARG A 26 3.61 -1.51 8.61
CA ARG A 26 3.54 -2.99 8.50
C ARG A 26 4.06 -3.46 7.15
N MET A 27 3.70 -2.74 6.08
CA MET A 27 4.19 -2.99 4.74
C MET A 27 5.71 -2.79 4.67
N ALA A 28 6.26 -1.73 5.27
CA ALA A 28 7.69 -1.51 5.34
C ALA A 28 8.42 -2.61 6.12
N ALA A 29 7.86 -3.11 7.22
CA ALA A 29 8.42 -4.24 7.96
C ALA A 29 8.46 -5.54 7.13
N TRP A 30 7.58 -5.68 6.13
CA TRP A 30 7.63 -6.78 5.17
C TRP A 30 8.69 -6.53 4.09
N ILE A 31 8.73 -5.34 3.48
CA ILE A 31 9.55 -5.07 2.28
C ILE A 31 11.02 -4.79 2.63
N MET A 32 11.30 -4.01 3.68
CA MET A 32 12.66 -3.55 4.00
C MET A 32 13.67 -4.70 4.21
N PRO A 33 13.30 -5.81 4.89
CA PRO A 33 14.18 -6.96 4.99
C PRO A 33 14.48 -7.66 3.66
N LEU A 34 13.51 -7.67 2.73
CA LEU A 34 13.66 -8.28 1.40
C LEU A 34 14.57 -7.44 0.49
N LEU A 35 14.63 -6.13 0.73
CA LEU A 35 15.54 -5.20 0.07
C LEU A 35 16.94 -5.16 0.70
N GLY A 36 17.17 -5.85 1.82
CA GLY A 36 18.46 -5.85 2.53
C GLY A 36 18.72 -4.61 3.40
N VAL A 37 17.71 -3.74 3.57
CA VAL A 37 17.80 -2.51 4.39
C VAL A 37 17.64 -2.82 5.88
N ALA A 38 16.84 -3.84 6.21
CA ALA A 38 16.62 -4.31 7.58
C ALA A 38 17.05 -5.78 7.74
N PRO A 39 17.29 -6.26 8.98
CA PRO A 39 17.62 -7.67 9.22
C PRO A 39 16.55 -8.62 8.68
N TYR A 40 16.96 -9.57 7.85
CA TYR A 40 16.08 -10.60 7.30
C TYR A 40 15.88 -11.75 8.29
N SER A 41 14.61 -12.02 8.61
CA SER A 41 14.16 -13.25 9.27
C SER A 41 12.93 -13.79 8.53
N PRO A 42 12.91 -15.04 8.08
CA PRO A 42 11.75 -15.62 7.41
C PRO A 42 10.47 -15.51 8.25
N GLU A 43 10.57 -15.75 9.56
CA GLU A 43 9.45 -15.68 10.50
C GLU A 43 8.95 -14.24 10.65
N GLY A 44 9.86 -13.26 10.72
CA GLY A 44 9.53 -11.85 10.81
C GLY A 44 8.84 -11.33 9.55
N VAL A 45 9.33 -11.74 8.38
CA VAL A 45 8.72 -11.41 7.07
C VAL A 45 7.31 -11.99 6.98
N GLU A 46 7.11 -13.26 7.34
CA GLU A 46 5.80 -13.89 7.30
C GLU A 46 4.82 -13.27 8.31
N MET A 47 5.31 -12.88 9.49
CA MET A 47 4.51 -12.15 10.47
C MET A 47 4.11 -10.77 9.95
N ALA A 48 5.04 -10.02 9.36
CA ALA A 48 4.77 -8.71 8.77
C ALA A 48 3.79 -8.81 7.60
N ARG A 49 3.89 -9.86 6.77
CA ARG A 49 2.93 -10.17 5.70
C ARG A 49 1.52 -10.35 6.25
N LYS A 50 1.35 -11.17 7.28
CA LYS A 50 0.04 -11.40 7.94
C LYS A 50 -0.52 -10.12 8.54
N GLN A 51 0.32 -9.35 9.25
CA GLN A 51 -0.09 -8.08 9.85
C GLN A 51 -0.48 -7.04 8.80
N THR A 52 0.22 -7.00 7.67
CA THR A 52 -0.15 -6.14 6.54
C THR A 52 -1.52 -6.55 5.99
N GLY A 53 -1.74 -7.85 5.78
CA GLY A 53 -3.04 -8.38 5.35
C GLY A 53 -4.19 -8.01 6.31
N GLN A 54 -3.97 -8.05 7.62
CA GLN A 54 -4.98 -7.64 8.60
C GLN A 54 -5.42 -6.18 8.46
N VAL A 55 -4.50 -5.26 8.18
CA VAL A 55 -4.84 -3.85 7.98
C VAL A 55 -5.43 -3.62 6.59
N ILE A 56 -4.94 -4.31 5.56
CA ILE A 56 -5.54 -4.23 4.23
C ILE A 56 -6.96 -4.80 4.20
N GLN A 57 -7.29 -5.78 5.06
CA GLN A 57 -8.66 -6.26 5.22
C GLN A 57 -9.64 -5.13 5.57
N ILE A 58 -9.21 -4.11 6.33
CA ILE A 58 -10.06 -2.95 6.64
C ILE A 58 -10.40 -2.17 5.37
N LEU A 59 -9.45 -2.03 4.44
CA LEU A 59 -9.71 -1.39 3.14
C LEU A 59 -10.57 -2.29 2.26
N GLU A 60 -10.30 -3.59 2.24
CA GLU A 60 -11.06 -4.58 1.47
C GLU A 60 -12.55 -4.58 1.86
N ASP A 61 -12.84 -4.69 3.15
CA ASP A 61 -14.21 -4.70 3.69
C ASP A 61 -14.92 -3.37 3.41
N HIS A 62 -14.20 -2.25 3.51
CA HIS A 62 -14.77 -0.93 3.25
C HIS A 62 -15.12 -0.72 1.77
N LEU A 63 -14.25 -1.21 0.88
CA LEU A 63 -14.36 -1.06 -0.58
C LEU A 63 -15.27 -2.11 -1.22
N GLN A 64 -15.69 -3.14 -0.49
CA GLN A 64 -16.62 -4.16 -0.99
C GLN A 64 -17.90 -3.53 -1.57
N ASP A 65 -18.47 -2.54 -0.88
CA ASP A 65 -19.69 -1.85 -1.29
C ASP A 65 -19.43 -0.39 -1.74
N ARG A 66 -18.17 0.01 -1.91
CA ARG A 66 -17.79 1.40 -2.19
C ARG A 66 -16.72 1.50 -3.26
N ARG A 67 -16.91 2.46 -4.18
CA ARG A 67 -15.94 2.74 -5.23
C ARG A 67 -14.73 3.56 -4.74
N TYR A 68 -14.93 4.43 -3.75
CA TYR A 68 -13.92 5.35 -3.23
C TYR A 68 -13.83 5.24 -1.70
N LEU A 69 -12.76 5.76 -1.12
CA LEU A 69 -12.54 5.69 0.33
C LEU A 69 -13.52 6.55 1.12
N VAL A 70 -13.94 7.69 0.58
CA VAL A 70 -14.86 8.62 1.28
C VAL A 70 -15.95 9.09 0.34
N ALA A 71 -17.21 8.97 0.81
CA ALA A 71 -18.41 9.25 0.02
C ALA A 71 -18.45 8.44 -1.30
N ASP A 72 -19.40 8.77 -2.17
CA ASP A 72 -19.54 8.13 -3.49
C ASP A 72 -18.72 8.85 -4.58
N CYS A 73 -17.69 9.61 -4.21
CA CYS A 73 -16.88 10.40 -5.14
C CYS A 73 -15.38 10.35 -4.83
N LEU A 74 -14.56 10.67 -5.84
CA LEU A 74 -13.11 10.74 -5.68
C LEU A 74 -12.73 11.88 -4.73
N THR A 75 -11.96 11.56 -3.68
CA THR A 75 -11.46 12.53 -2.71
C THR A 75 -9.94 12.54 -2.66
N LEU A 76 -9.34 13.42 -1.85
CA LEU A 76 -7.89 13.41 -1.63
C LEU A 76 -7.38 12.10 -1.01
N ALA A 77 -8.22 11.41 -0.21
CA ALA A 77 -7.82 10.16 0.43
C ALA A 77 -7.41 9.11 -0.60
N ASP A 78 -8.11 9.02 -1.73
CA ASP A 78 -7.90 7.99 -2.74
C ASP A 78 -6.49 8.04 -3.38
N PRO A 79 -6.08 9.10 -4.10
CA PRO A 79 -4.75 9.17 -4.71
C PRO A 79 -3.63 9.21 -3.67
N PHE A 80 -3.87 9.77 -2.48
CA PHE A 80 -2.88 9.77 -1.39
C PHE A 80 -2.59 8.35 -0.91
N CYS A 81 -3.64 7.59 -0.56
CA CYS A 81 -3.50 6.23 -0.07
C CYS A 81 -2.99 5.29 -1.17
N ALA A 82 -3.46 5.46 -2.41
CA ALA A 82 -2.96 4.71 -3.57
C ALA A 82 -1.46 4.94 -3.76
N GLY A 83 -1.00 6.18 -3.66
CA GLY A 83 0.43 6.52 -3.71
C GLY A 83 1.24 5.79 -2.64
N LEU A 84 0.76 5.72 -1.41
CA LEU A 84 1.45 5.01 -0.32
C LEU A 84 1.53 3.50 -0.57
N VAL A 85 0.42 2.85 -0.96
CA VAL A 85 0.39 1.40 -1.18
C VAL A 85 1.04 0.97 -2.49
N SER A 86 1.34 1.90 -3.40
CA SER A 86 2.01 1.61 -4.67
C SER A 86 3.33 0.86 -4.50
N PHE A 87 4.05 1.15 -3.42
CA PHE A 87 5.29 0.45 -3.08
C PHE A 87 5.05 -1.04 -2.75
N GLY A 88 3.92 -1.36 -2.11
CA GLY A 88 3.48 -2.74 -1.90
C GLY A 88 3.13 -3.43 -3.21
N PHE A 89 2.33 -2.78 -4.06
CA PHE A 89 1.97 -3.30 -5.40
C PHE A 89 3.19 -3.55 -6.28
N ALA A 90 4.21 -2.70 -6.21
CA ALA A 90 5.42 -2.87 -7.00
C ALA A 90 6.33 -4.03 -6.54
N ASN A 91 6.24 -4.47 -5.28
CA ASN A 91 7.25 -5.37 -4.68
C ASN A 91 6.70 -6.66 -4.07
N VAL A 92 5.57 -6.63 -3.34
CA VAL A 92 5.15 -7.75 -2.47
C VAL A 92 3.68 -8.14 -2.61
N PHE A 93 2.80 -7.25 -3.10
CA PHE A 93 1.42 -7.60 -3.42
C PHE A 93 1.36 -8.28 -4.78
N ASP A 94 1.87 -9.49 -4.83
CA ASP A 94 1.88 -10.32 -6.02
C ASP A 94 0.48 -10.78 -6.43
N LYS A 95 0.40 -11.48 -7.55
CA LYS A 95 -0.87 -11.91 -8.11
C LYS A 95 -1.67 -12.82 -7.16
N GLU A 96 -0.98 -13.73 -6.47
CA GLU A 96 -1.63 -14.66 -5.54
C GLU A 96 -2.14 -13.92 -4.31
N TRP A 97 -1.36 -12.98 -3.76
CA TRP A 97 -1.77 -12.18 -2.62
C TRP A 97 -2.95 -11.27 -2.96
N ARG A 98 -2.93 -10.62 -4.13
CA ARG A 98 -4.03 -9.77 -4.61
C ARG A 98 -5.33 -10.52 -4.83
N ALA A 99 -5.28 -11.82 -5.12
CA ALA A 99 -6.49 -12.64 -5.25
C ALA A 99 -7.31 -12.74 -3.96
N TYR A 100 -6.70 -12.51 -2.79
CA TYR A 100 -7.41 -12.43 -1.51
C TYR A 100 -8.05 -11.07 -1.24
N PHE A 101 -7.63 -10.02 -1.97
CA PHE A 101 -8.07 -8.64 -1.78
C PHE A 101 -8.55 -8.01 -3.09
N PRO A 102 -9.59 -8.57 -3.74
CA PRO A 102 -10.07 -8.11 -5.04
C PRO A 102 -10.61 -6.67 -5.02
N TYR A 103 -11.30 -6.22 -3.96
CA TYR A 103 -11.89 -4.88 -3.92
C TYR A 103 -10.83 -3.81 -3.74
N PHE A 104 -9.87 -4.04 -2.84
CA PHE A 104 -8.69 -3.21 -2.67
C PHE A 104 -7.86 -3.13 -3.96
N THR A 105 -7.65 -4.26 -4.63
CA THR A 105 -6.91 -4.29 -5.89
C THR A 105 -7.62 -3.51 -6.99
N ALA A 106 -8.94 -3.72 -7.16
CA ALA A 106 -9.74 -3.01 -8.15
C ALA A 106 -9.79 -1.50 -7.89
N TRP A 107 -9.90 -1.09 -6.63
CA TRP A 107 -9.80 0.32 -6.23
C TRP A 107 -8.45 0.92 -6.63
N TYR A 108 -7.33 0.24 -6.35
CA TYR A 108 -6.00 0.73 -6.71
C TYR A 108 -5.83 0.87 -8.23
N GLU A 109 -6.24 -0.13 -9.01
CA GLU A 109 -6.21 -0.08 -10.47
C GLU A 109 -7.08 1.08 -11.00
N MET A 110 -8.26 1.28 -10.42
CA MET A 110 -9.14 2.38 -10.77
C MET A 110 -8.50 3.74 -10.49
N VAL A 111 -7.97 3.97 -9.28
CA VAL A 111 -7.34 5.24 -8.90
C VAL A 111 -6.09 5.53 -9.77
N THR A 112 -5.27 4.53 -10.01
CA THR A 112 -4.04 4.67 -10.83
C THR A 112 -4.33 4.76 -12.34
N SER A 113 -5.55 4.44 -12.77
CA SER A 113 -5.99 4.66 -14.16
C SER A 113 -6.37 6.12 -14.47
N LEU A 114 -6.64 6.92 -13.43
CA LEU A 114 -7.05 8.31 -13.58
C LEU A 114 -5.96 9.15 -14.25
N GLU A 115 -6.34 10.01 -15.20
CA GLU A 115 -5.39 10.87 -15.93
C GLU A 115 -4.56 11.75 -14.98
N MET A 116 -5.19 12.29 -13.93
CA MET A 116 -4.50 13.09 -12.92
C MET A 116 -3.41 12.32 -12.17
N TYR A 117 -3.60 11.01 -11.97
CA TYR A 117 -2.60 10.17 -11.34
C TYR A 117 -1.49 9.82 -12.32
N ARG A 118 -1.85 9.42 -13.55
CA ARG A 118 -0.89 9.09 -14.61
C ARG A 118 -0.04 10.27 -15.05
N ALA A 119 -0.54 11.50 -14.92
CA ALA A 119 0.22 12.71 -15.19
C ALA A 119 1.48 12.85 -14.31
N VAL A 120 1.46 12.28 -13.09
CA VAL A 120 2.61 12.27 -12.17
C VAL A 120 3.29 10.91 -12.08
N MET A 121 2.55 9.81 -12.25
CA MET A 121 3.05 8.44 -12.21
C MET A 121 2.60 7.67 -13.46
N PRO A 122 3.28 7.85 -14.61
CA PRO A 122 2.83 7.27 -15.88
C PRO A 122 2.83 5.74 -15.91
N ASN A 123 3.78 5.13 -15.20
CA ASN A 123 3.97 3.69 -15.16
C ASN A 123 3.68 3.17 -13.75
N THR A 124 2.51 2.57 -13.56
CA THR A 124 2.16 1.87 -12.32
C THR A 124 2.58 0.41 -12.44
N VAL A 125 3.44 -0.06 -11.53
CA VAL A 125 3.94 -1.44 -11.52
C VAL A 125 3.10 -2.28 -10.57
N MET A 126 2.71 -3.47 -11.02
CA MET A 126 2.09 -4.50 -10.20
C MET A 126 2.93 -5.76 -10.30
N ALA A 127 3.45 -6.24 -9.18
CA ALA A 127 4.30 -7.41 -9.11
C ALA A 127 3.52 -8.66 -9.55
N GLU A 128 4.14 -9.47 -10.41
CA GLU A 128 3.65 -10.82 -10.72
C GLU A 128 4.02 -11.82 -9.63
N SER A 129 5.22 -11.67 -9.06
CA SER A 129 5.75 -12.45 -7.94
C SER A 129 6.34 -11.52 -6.89
N ALA A 130 6.15 -11.84 -5.62
CA ALA A 130 6.74 -11.06 -4.53
C ALA A 130 8.27 -11.14 -4.55
N LEU A 131 8.92 -10.12 -4.00
CA LEU A 131 10.37 -10.13 -3.77
C LEU A 131 10.76 -11.36 -2.93
N GLY A 132 11.75 -12.11 -3.43
CA GLY A 132 12.38 -13.19 -2.69
C GLY A 132 13.35 -12.68 -1.62
N PRO A 133 14.02 -13.59 -0.90
CA PRO A 133 15.04 -13.25 0.09
C PRO A 133 16.11 -12.30 -0.49
N PRO A 134 16.72 -11.43 0.34
CA PRO A 134 17.68 -10.44 -0.13
C PRO A 134 18.85 -11.14 -0.83
N LYS A 135 19.17 -10.68 -2.04
CA LYS A 135 20.37 -11.14 -2.76
C LYS A 135 21.62 -10.60 -2.06
N PRO A 136 22.73 -11.35 -1.99
CA PRO A 136 23.96 -10.91 -1.31
C PRO A 136 24.50 -9.53 -1.75
N SER A 137 24.16 -9.08 -2.96
CA SER A 137 24.57 -7.79 -3.53
C SER A 137 23.79 -6.57 -3.01
N LEU A 138 22.77 -6.76 -2.16
CA LEU A 138 21.91 -5.69 -1.64
C LEU A 138 22.21 -5.28 -0.20
N ARG A 139 23.30 -5.79 0.41
CA ARG A 139 23.82 -5.18 1.64
C ARG A 139 24.33 -3.78 1.27
N SER A 140 23.50 -2.76 1.45
CA SER A 140 24.00 -1.39 1.39
C SER A 140 24.96 -1.20 2.55
N ASP A 141 26.19 -0.77 2.25
CA ASP A 141 27.19 -0.28 3.19
C ASP A 141 26.74 1.04 3.86
N PHE A 142 25.50 1.08 4.39
CA PHE A 142 24.99 2.22 5.12
C PHE A 142 25.56 2.16 6.54
N ILE A 143 26.84 2.53 6.66
CA ILE A 143 27.45 2.93 7.91
C ILE A 143 26.80 4.28 8.23
N ALA A 144 25.93 4.31 9.22
CA ALA A 144 25.57 5.58 9.84
C ALA A 144 26.87 6.12 10.46
N ASP A 145 27.43 7.17 9.88
CA ASP A 145 28.48 7.94 10.53
C ASP A 145 27.92 8.48 11.86
N ASP A 146 28.69 8.26 12.93
CA ASP A 146 28.42 8.65 14.32
C ASP A 146 28.08 10.14 14.52
#